data_AF-A0A7X8IG43-F1
#
_entry.id   AF-A0A7X8IG43-F1
#
_cell.length_a   1.000
_cell.length_b   1.000
_cell.length_c   1.000
_cell.angle_alpha   90.00
_cell.angle_beta   90.00
_cell.angle_gamma   90.00
#
_symmetry.space_group_name_H-M   'P 1'
#
loop_
_entity.id
_entity.type
_entity.pdbx_description
1 polymer ?
#
loop_
_entity_poly.entity_id
_entity_poly.type
_entity_poly.pdbx_seq_one_letter_code
_entity_poly.pdbx_strand_id
1 'polypeptide(L)'
;FVQTLNSKDKNTALEKEIVAYISEAKQQGKFSGVVNSLHTAMNASQKTYLSMPYFGNLETMNKTLVSYNNNLLYKAQQALTKDILSAFEIDHLLLMLYYKNNIELASKLFELASEEDAFPTVLQSAGLLTAYCDSYNYSVVLTRKLEPAIDRLLKRIISNVKFEENILTLTGEYENYSQTDVCKLAMALVDYGKITKKEELTRTGYLLANSTLISSPVKESETAVYADLYPLLTQNCYYPHLTLLLQNPRPVTIWTASPNVTLTSPEKNKLVLSIEFPVGASHYMVITGLHAFEKIQMYGLNYRSDKQFELYNSPGYVYDFATKTLFLKMRHKSEIEKVIFTYTDAAASAAGALGNF
;
A
#
# COMPACT_ATOMS: atom_id res chain seq x y z
N PHE A 1 4.79 17.21 -14.99
CA PHE A 1 3.89 16.84 -13.88
C PHE A 1 3.70 17.97 -12.87
N VAL A 2 4.67 18.29 -12.01
CA VAL A 2 4.54 19.35 -10.97
C VAL A 2 4.19 20.73 -11.55
N GLN A 3 4.88 21.15 -12.62
CA GLN A 3 4.60 22.43 -13.29
C GLN A 3 3.19 22.45 -13.90
N THR A 4 2.75 21.33 -14.50
CA THR A 4 1.41 21.16 -15.07
C THR A 4 0.31 21.18 -14.01
N LEU A 5 0.52 20.57 -12.85
CA LEU A 5 -0.45 20.63 -11.74
C LEU A 5 -0.52 22.00 -11.08
N ASN A 6 0.59 22.76 -11.09
CA ASN A 6 0.59 24.14 -10.62
C ASN A 6 -0.18 25.08 -11.57
N SER A 7 -0.33 24.74 -12.85
CA SER A 7 -1.10 25.52 -13.84
C SER A 7 -2.54 25.04 -14.07
N LYS A 8 -2.87 23.82 -13.66
CA LYS A 8 -4.24 23.26 -13.74
C LYS A 8 -5.14 23.87 -12.68
N ASP A 9 -6.42 24.12 -13.01
CA ASP A 9 -7.42 24.49 -12.00
C ASP A 9 -7.51 23.38 -10.96
N LYS A 10 -7.16 23.73 -9.72
CA LYS A 10 -7.11 22.80 -8.58
C LYS A 10 -8.42 22.04 -8.40
N ASN A 11 -9.57 22.64 -8.72
CA ASN A 11 -10.88 22.02 -8.62
C ASN A 11 -11.11 20.87 -9.63
N THR A 12 -10.27 20.75 -10.65
CA THR A 12 -10.35 19.72 -11.71
C THR A 12 -9.28 18.65 -11.59
N ALA A 13 -8.38 18.76 -10.61
CA ALA A 13 -7.35 17.76 -10.37
C ALA A 13 -7.93 16.49 -9.74
N LEU A 14 -7.47 15.33 -10.19
CA LEU A 14 -7.83 14.05 -9.60
C LEU A 14 -7.08 13.85 -8.27
N GLU A 15 -7.68 13.15 -7.32
CA GLU A 15 -7.07 12.89 -6.01
C GLU A 15 -5.68 12.23 -6.14
N LYS A 16 -5.54 11.25 -7.04
CA LYS A 16 -4.26 10.58 -7.31
C LYS A 16 -3.17 11.53 -7.81
N GLU A 17 -3.54 12.58 -8.57
CA GLU A 17 -2.60 13.58 -9.06
C GLU A 17 -2.07 14.44 -7.90
N ILE A 18 -2.98 14.86 -7.02
CA ILE A 18 -2.65 15.65 -5.83
C ILE A 18 -1.77 14.84 -4.87
N VAL A 19 -2.12 13.58 -4.65
CA VAL A 19 -1.36 12.70 -3.75
C VAL A 19 0.04 12.39 -4.30
N ALA A 20 0.16 12.10 -5.60
CA ALA A 20 1.47 11.94 -6.24
C ALA A 20 2.31 13.23 -6.10
N TYR A 21 1.70 14.41 -6.29
CA TYR A 21 2.40 15.67 -6.14
C TYR A 21 2.86 15.95 -4.70
N ILE A 22 2.02 15.72 -3.69
CA ILE A 22 2.39 15.90 -2.28
C ILE A 22 3.56 14.98 -1.92
N SER A 23 3.49 13.72 -2.35
CA SER A 23 4.51 12.71 -2.09
C SER A 23 5.85 13.13 -2.72
N GLU A 24 5.82 13.61 -3.95
CA GLU A 24 7.00 14.11 -4.65
C GLU A 24 7.57 15.38 -4.00
N ALA A 25 6.70 16.33 -3.65
CA ALA A 25 7.08 17.55 -2.97
C ALA A 25 7.81 17.25 -1.65
N LYS A 26 7.48 16.15 -0.97
CA LYS A 26 8.20 15.72 0.22
C LYS A 26 9.61 15.23 -0.09
N GLN A 27 9.82 14.40 -1.12
CA GLN A 27 11.16 14.00 -1.54
C GLN A 27 12.03 15.23 -1.91
N GLN A 28 11.41 16.28 -2.44
CA GLN A 28 12.08 17.53 -2.78
C GLN A 28 12.21 18.55 -1.63
N GLY A 29 11.81 18.21 -0.40
CA GLY A 29 11.90 19.10 0.76
C GLY A 29 10.91 20.28 0.78
N LYS A 30 9.85 20.25 -0.04
CA LYS A 30 8.85 21.32 -0.21
C LYS A 30 7.48 21.01 0.43
N PHE A 31 7.40 19.94 1.22
CA PHE A 31 6.17 19.35 1.73
C PHE A 31 5.18 20.36 2.37
N SER A 32 5.62 21.11 3.38
CA SER A 32 4.73 21.96 4.19
C SER A 32 4.05 23.05 3.38
N GLY A 33 4.75 23.65 2.41
CA GLY A 33 4.18 24.66 1.52
C GLY A 33 3.12 24.06 0.59
N VAL A 34 3.39 22.87 0.04
CA VAL A 34 2.49 22.20 -0.92
C VAL A 34 1.21 21.74 -0.23
N VAL A 35 1.30 21.02 0.90
CA VAL A 35 0.12 20.51 1.62
C VAL A 35 -0.81 21.65 2.04
N ASN A 36 -0.26 22.74 2.60
CA ASN A 36 -1.05 23.90 3.00
C ASN A 36 -1.75 24.56 1.81
N SER A 37 -1.08 24.64 0.65
CA SER A 37 -1.65 25.23 -0.57
C SER A 37 -2.73 24.37 -1.26
N LEU A 38 -2.83 23.09 -0.88
CA LEU A 38 -3.74 22.11 -1.48
C LEU A 38 -4.87 21.67 -0.56
N HIS A 39 -4.94 22.16 0.68
CA HIS A 39 -5.98 21.76 1.63
C HIS A 39 -7.40 22.02 1.10
N THR A 40 -7.57 23.09 0.33
CA THR A 40 -8.82 23.50 -0.34
C THR A 40 -8.88 23.10 -1.81
N ALA A 41 -7.87 22.41 -2.36
CA ALA A 41 -7.81 22.05 -3.77
C ALA A 41 -8.85 20.99 -4.17
N MET A 42 -9.34 20.20 -3.21
CA MET A 42 -10.34 19.16 -3.45
C MET A 42 -11.61 19.44 -2.67
N ASN A 43 -12.74 19.30 -3.37
CA ASN A 43 -14.04 19.23 -2.75
C ASN A 43 -14.19 17.95 -1.93
N ALA A 44 -15.08 17.94 -0.95
CA ALA A 44 -15.31 16.79 -0.07
C ALA A 44 -15.69 15.51 -0.85
N SER A 45 -16.37 15.64 -2.00
CA SER A 45 -16.75 14.53 -2.87
C SER A 45 -15.60 13.92 -3.68
N GLN A 46 -14.49 14.64 -3.83
CA GLN A 46 -13.29 14.17 -4.54
C GLN A 46 -12.32 13.44 -3.62
N LYS A 47 -12.43 13.65 -2.30
CA LYS A 47 -11.56 13.04 -1.30
C LYS A 47 -12.03 11.62 -1.01
N THR A 48 -11.08 10.68 -0.96
CA THR A 48 -11.28 9.31 -0.52
C THR A 48 -10.21 8.95 0.50
N TYR A 49 -10.04 7.65 0.75
CA TYR A 49 -8.98 7.10 1.56
C TYR A 49 -7.57 7.48 1.07
N LEU A 50 -7.42 7.79 -0.23
CA LEU A 50 -6.11 8.03 -0.81
C LEU A 50 -5.46 9.27 -0.21
N SER A 51 -6.15 10.42 -0.18
CA SER A 51 -5.57 11.66 0.37
C SER A 51 -5.76 11.82 1.89
N MET A 52 -6.46 10.88 2.52
CA MET A 52 -6.76 10.87 3.95
C MET A 52 -5.53 11.08 4.85
N PRO A 53 -4.34 10.47 4.61
CA PRO A 53 -3.17 10.68 5.48
C PRO A 53 -2.67 12.12 5.58
N TYR A 54 -3.05 12.96 4.61
CA TYR A 54 -2.65 14.37 4.52
C TYR A 54 -3.73 15.33 4.98
N PHE A 55 -5.00 15.02 4.69
CA PHE A 55 -6.10 15.96 4.89
C PHE A 55 -7.12 15.56 5.96
N GLY A 56 -6.99 14.36 6.52
CA GLY A 56 -7.88 13.86 7.58
C GLY A 56 -9.26 13.48 7.06
N ASN A 57 -10.28 13.76 7.88
CA ASN A 57 -11.64 13.24 7.78
C ASN A 57 -11.67 11.70 7.87
N LEU A 58 -10.94 11.19 8.86
CA LEU A 58 -10.58 9.78 9.01
C LEU A 58 -11.79 8.85 9.02
N GLU A 59 -12.80 9.13 9.86
CA GLU A 59 -14.00 8.29 9.97
C GLU A 59 -14.80 8.22 8.66
N THR A 60 -14.91 9.35 7.95
CA THR A 60 -15.65 9.42 6.68
C THR A 60 -14.87 8.76 5.55
N MET A 61 -13.59 9.12 5.39
CA MET A 61 -12.76 8.64 4.29
C MET A 61 -12.42 7.17 4.43
N ASN A 62 -12.31 6.65 5.65
CA ASN A 62 -12.13 5.22 5.87
C ASN A 62 -13.30 4.37 5.30
N LYS A 63 -14.53 4.91 5.21
CA LYS A 63 -15.63 4.18 4.57
C LYS A 63 -15.32 3.85 3.10
N THR A 64 -14.61 4.75 2.40
CA THR A 64 -14.17 4.51 1.03
C THR A 64 -13.06 3.45 0.96
N LEU A 65 -12.13 3.41 1.92
CA LEU A 65 -11.12 2.35 2.05
C LEU A 65 -11.77 0.98 2.30
N VAL A 66 -12.73 0.95 3.23
CA VAL A 66 -13.47 -0.28 3.57
C VAL A 66 -14.24 -0.79 2.36
N SER A 67 -14.93 0.10 1.63
CA SER A 67 -15.68 -0.23 0.42
C SER A 67 -14.76 -0.74 -0.70
N TYR A 68 -13.65 -0.05 -0.95
CA TYR A 68 -12.63 -0.47 -1.91
C TYR A 68 -12.13 -1.88 -1.60
N ASN A 69 -11.69 -2.13 -0.36
CA ASN A 69 -11.19 -3.45 0.02
C ASN A 69 -12.29 -4.53 0.05
N ASN A 70 -13.55 -4.19 0.31
CA ASN A 70 -14.67 -5.14 0.20
C ASN A 70 -14.90 -5.55 -1.27
N ASN A 71 -14.80 -4.60 -2.21
CA ASN A 71 -14.90 -4.90 -3.63
C ASN A 71 -13.77 -5.84 -4.09
N LEU A 72 -12.54 -5.58 -3.64
CA LEU A 72 -11.39 -6.44 -3.95
C LEU A 72 -11.54 -7.83 -3.34
N LEU A 73 -11.97 -7.94 -2.08
CA LEU A 73 -12.24 -9.23 -1.43
C LEU A 73 -13.30 -10.02 -2.20
N TYR A 74 -14.38 -9.36 -2.62
CA TYR A 74 -15.43 -9.99 -3.41
C TYR A 74 -14.91 -10.52 -4.75
N LYS A 75 -14.04 -9.76 -5.44
CA LYS A 75 -13.37 -10.22 -6.67
C LYS A 75 -12.47 -11.43 -6.42
N ALA A 76 -11.64 -11.39 -5.37
CA ALA A 76 -10.78 -12.51 -5.00
C ALA A 76 -11.57 -13.78 -4.64
N GLN A 77 -12.71 -13.64 -3.96
CA GLN A 77 -13.62 -14.75 -3.67
C GLN A 77 -14.29 -15.31 -4.92
N GLN A 78 -14.69 -14.46 -5.88
CA GLN A 78 -15.23 -14.92 -7.15
C GLN A 78 -14.20 -15.66 -8.00
N ALA A 79 -12.93 -15.22 -7.98
CA ALA A 79 -11.85 -15.88 -8.71
C ALA A 79 -11.72 -17.36 -8.33
N LEU A 80 -11.88 -17.71 -7.04
CA LEU A 80 -11.88 -19.12 -6.58
C LEU A 80 -12.89 -20.03 -7.29
N THR A 81 -13.97 -19.47 -7.85
CA THR A 81 -15.07 -20.24 -8.44
C THR A 81 -15.14 -20.20 -9.95
N LYS A 82 -14.54 -19.17 -10.58
CA LYS A 82 -14.70 -18.90 -12.02
C LYS A 82 -13.39 -19.06 -12.77
N ASP A 83 -12.38 -18.36 -12.29
CA ASP A 83 -11.03 -18.32 -12.85
C ASP A 83 -10.08 -17.87 -11.75
N ILE A 84 -9.31 -18.80 -11.22
CA ILE A 84 -8.44 -18.55 -10.08
C ILE A 84 -7.33 -17.55 -10.41
N LEU A 85 -6.87 -17.52 -11.66
CA LEU A 85 -5.73 -16.72 -12.08
C LEU A 85 -6.11 -15.23 -12.17
N SER A 86 -7.39 -14.93 -12.40
CA SER A 86 -7.92 -13.56 -12.34
C SER A 86 -7.75 -12.88 -10.97
N ALA A 87 -7.57 -13.65 -9.88
CA ALA A 87 -7.28 -13.07 -8.56
C ALA A 87 -5.96 -12.28 -8.56
N PHE A 88 -5.00 -12.67 -9.39
CA PHE A 88 -3.66 -12.09 -9.43
C PHE A 88 -3.58 -10.83 -10.32
N GLU A 89 -4.69 -10.44 -10.94
CA GLU A 89 -4.84 -9.13 -11.58
C GLU A 89 -5.23 -8.04 -10.56
N ILE A 90 -5.52 -8.42 -9.31
CA ILE A 90 -5.85 -7.49 -8.22
C ILE A 90 -4.56 -6.90 -7.65
N ASP A 91 -4.43 -5.57 -7.74
CA ASP A 91 -3.32 -4.82 -7.16
C ASP A 91 -3.25 -5.03 -5.63
N HIS A 92 -2.04 -5.29 -5.13
CA HIS A 92 -1.74 -5.48 -3.70
C HIS A 92 -2.62 -6.53 -3.00
N LEU A 93 -2.99 -7.61 -3.71
CA LEU A 93 -3.84 -8.69 -3.23
C LEU A 93 -3.50 -9.16 -1.81
N LEU A 94 -2.22 -9.47 -1.54
CA LEU A 94 -1.81 -10.03 -0.26
C LEU A 94 -2.05 -9.05 0.91
N LEU A 95 -1.64 -7.79 0.74
CA LEU A 95 -1.83 -6.75 1.75
C LEU A 95 -3.32 -6.49 2.02
N MET A 96 -4.16 -6.50 0.99
CA MET A 96 -5.62 -6.40 1.14
C MET A 96 -6.20 -7.60 1.91
N LEU A 97 -5.71 -8.81 1.68
CA LEU A 97 -6.14 -10.00 2.43
C LEU A 97 -5.68 -9.96 3.89
N TYR A 98 -4.51 -9.39 4.20
CA TYR A 98 -4.11 -9.07 5.58
C TYR A 98 -5.06 -8.07 6.23
N TYR A 99 -5.38 -6.97 5.55
CA TYR A 99 -6.31 -5.96 6.05
C TYR A 99 -7.68 -6.57 6.39
N LYS A 100 -8.15 -7.53 5.58
CA LYS A 100 -9.42 -8.25 5.80
C LYS A 100 -9.30 -9.47 6.73
N ASN A 101 -8.11 -9.73 7.28
CA ASN A 101 -7.83 -10.90 8.10
C ASN A 101 -8.27 -12.21 7.42
N ASN A 102 -7.94 -12.37 6.13
CA ASN A 102 -8.37 -13.50 5.30
C ASN A 102 -7.18 -14.21 4.64
N ILE A 103 -6.21 -14.62 5.47
CA ILE A 103 -4.98 -15.27 5.03
C ILE A 103 -5.19 -16.71 4.58
N GLU A 104 -6.25 -17.36 5.05
CA GLU A 104 -6.69 -18.64 4.51
C GLU A 104 -7.06 -18.55 3.03
N LEU A 105 -7.75 -17.47 2.62
CA LEU A 105 -8.02 -17.20 1.21
C LEU A 105 -6.72 -16.99 0.41
N ALA A 106 -5.76 -16.24 0.95
CA ALA A 106 -4.45 -16.06 0.30
C ALA A 106 -3.75 -17.40 0.10
N SER A 107 -3.69 -18.22 1.16
CA SER A 107 -3.12 -19.57 1.12
C SER A 107 -3.77 -20.43 0.05
N LYS A 108 -5.11 -20.45 -0.01
CA LYS A 108 -5.85 -21.25 -0.99
C LYS A 108 -5.62 -20.78 -2.43
N LEU A 109 -5.63 -19.46 -2.67
CA LEU A 109 -5.35 -18.90 -3.99
C LEU A 109 -3.94 -19.26 -4.46
N PHE A 110 -2.95 -19.16 -3.58
CA PHE A 110 -1.55 -19.41 -3.93
C PHE A 110 -1.28 -20.89 -4.21
N GLU A 111 -1.92 -21.78 -3.44
CA GLU A 111 -1.83 -23.21 -3.63
C GLU A 111 -2.38 -23.64 -4.99
N LEU A 112 -3.62 -23.24 -5.30
CA LEU A 112 -4.27 -23.58 -6.57
C LEU A 112 -3.57 -22.94 -7.78
N ALA A 113 -3.09 -21.70 -7.66
CA ALA A 113 -2.34 -21.07 -8.75
C ALA A 113 -0.94 -21.69 -8.97
N SER A 114 -0.49 -22.55 -8.06
CA SER A 114 0.79 -23.25 -8.14
C SER A 114 0.69 -24.66 -8.71
N GLU A 115 -0.52 -25.15 -9.00
CA GLU A 115 -0.76 -26.45 -9.65
C GLU A 115 -0.18 -26.47 -11.07
N GLU A 116 0.32 -27.62 -11.54
CA GLU A 116 1.05 -27.73 -12.83
C GLU A 116 0.21 -27.38 -14.07
N ASP A 117 -1.09 -27.59 -13.99
CA ASP A 117 -2.09 -27.33 -15.04
C ASP A 117 -2.58 -25.87 -15.08
N ALA A 118 -2.09 -25.00 -14.19
CA ALA A 118 -2.34 -23.58 -14.25
C ALA A 118 -1.53 -22.91 -15.38
N PHE A 119 -2.22 -22.31 -16.35
CA PHE A 119 -1.63 -21.61 -17.50
C PHE A 119 -1.94 -20.10 -17.47
N PRO A 120 -1.22 -19.30 -16.65
CA PRO A 120 -1.48 -17.87 -16.55
C PRO A 120 -1.12 -17.11 -17.82
N THR A 121 -1.88 -16.05 -18.08
CA THR A 121 -1.48 -15.02 -19.05
C THR A 121 -0.18 -14.33 -18.62
N VAL A 122 0.41 -13.53 -19.49
CA VAL A 122 1.62 -12.77 -19.14
C VAL A 122 1.37 -11.80 -17.96
N LEU A 123 0.21 -11.15 -17.91
CA LEU A 123 -0.15 -10.26 -16.79
C LEU A 123 -0.47 -11.03 -15.51
N GLN A 124 -1.17 -12.17 -15.60
CA GLN A 124 -1.41 -13.02 -14.45
C GLN A 124 -0.10 -13.60 -13.90
N SER A 125 0.87 -13.90 -14.77
CA SER A 125 2.21 -14.33 -14.37
C SER A 125 2.96 -13.24 -13.62
N ALA A 126 2.85 -11.99 -14.09
CA ALA A 126 3.40 -10.83 -13.39
C ALA A 126 2.71 -10.63 -12.02
N GLY A 127 1.39 -10.75 -11.96
CA GLY A 127 0.61 -10.68 -10.73
C GLY A 127 0.99 -11.75 -9.69
N LEU A 128 1.18 -12.99 -10.14
CA LEU A 128 1.67 -14.10 -9.30
C LEU A 128 3.09 -13.84 -8.80
N LEU A 129 3.97 -13.32 -9.66
CA LEU A 129 5.34 -12.95 -9.28
C LEU A 129 5.34 -11.82 -8.23
N THR A 130 4.49 -10.81 -8.40
CA THR A 130 4.27 -9.76 -7.38
C THR A 130 3.75 -10.35 -6.07
N ALA A 131 2.79 -11.27 -6.12
CA ALA A 131 2.27 -11.94 -4.93
C ALA A 131 3.35 -12.76 -4.20
N TYR A 132 4.26 -13.39 -4.95
CA TYR A 132 5.45 -14.03 -4.38
C TYR A 132 6.35 -13.00 -3.68
N CYS A 133 6.70 -11.90 -4.35
CA CYS A 133 7.55 -10.85 -3.78
C CYS A 133 6.94 -10.22 -2.53
N ASP A 134 5.65 -9.91 -2.55
CA ASP A 134 4.91 -9.41 -1.39
C ASP A 134 4.97 -10.43 -0.25
N SER A 135 4.69 -11.70 -0.54
CA SER A 135 4.72 -12.76 0.47
C SER A 135 6.11 -12.96 1.08
N TYR A 136 7.18 -12.78 0.30
CA TYR A 136 8.55 -12.90 0.80
C TYR A 136 8.82 -11.94 1.96
N ASN A 137 8.21 -10.75 1.91
CA ASN A 137 8.35 -9.74 2.96
C ASN A 137 7.47 -10.00 4.19
N TYR A 138 6.39 -10.77 4.06
CA TYR A 138 5.35 -10.87 5.10
C TYR A 138 5.08 -12.29 5.62
N SER A 139 5.39 -13.35 4.88
CA SER A 139 5.05 -14.73 5.26
C SER A 139 5.80 -15.79 4.45
N VAL A 140 6.83 -16.38 5.06
CA VAL A 140 7.58 -17.52 4.51
C VAL A 140 6.67 -18.68 4.13
N VAL A 141 5.59 -18.92 4.89
CA VAL A 141 4.63 -20.00 4.62
C VAL A 141 3.89 -19.77 3.30
N LEU A 142 3.45 -18.53 3.04
CA LEU A 142 2.78 -18.20 1.79
C LEU A 142 3.76 -18.18 0.61
N THR A 143 4.98 -17.68 0.82
CA THR A 143 6.03 -17.67 -0.21
C THR A 143 6.31 -19.06 -0.74
N ARG A 144 6.48 -20.04 0.16
CA ARG A 144 6.73 -21.44 -0.20
C ARG A 144 5.62 -22.06 -1.04
N LYS A 145 4.38 -21.59 -0.92
CA LYS A 145 3.27 -22.10 -1.74
C LYS A 145 3.43 -21.74 -3.21
N LEU A 146 4.04 -20.59 -3.51
CA LEU A 146 4.24 -20.11 -4.88
C LEU A 146 5.57 -20.56 -5.50
N GLU A 147 6.54 -21.01 -4.70
CA GLU A 147 7.86 -21.48 -5.17
C GLU A 147 7.78 -22.46 -6.36
N PRO A 148 6.89 -23.49 -6.36
CA PRO A 148 6.80 -24.44 -7.47
C PRO A 148 6.43 -23.80 -8.81
N ALA A 149 5.74 -22.65 -8.81
CA ALA A 149 5.31 -21.98 -10.02
C ALA A 149 6.41 -21.08 -10.63
N ILE A 150 7.38 -20.61 -9.84
CA ILE A 150 8.23 -19.46 -10.21
C ILE A 150 8.93 -19.62 -11.56
N ASP A 151 9.54 -20.77 -11.82
CA ASP A 151 10.26 -21.00 -13.07
C ASP A 151 9.34 -20.92 -14.30
N ARG A 152 8.11 -21.40 -14.20
CA ARG A 152 7.13 -21.32 -15.30
C ARG A 152 6.65 -19.88 -15.51
N LEU A 153 6.45 -19.12 -14.43
CA LEU A 153 6.02 -17.72 -14.50
C LEU A 153 7.10 -16.87 -15.15
N LEU A 154 8.35 -17.03 -14.74
CA LEU A 154 9.49 -16.34 -15.35
C LEU A 154 9.65 -16.72 -16.81
N LYS A 155 9.56 -18.00 -17.15
CA LYS A 155 9.60 -18.45 -18.55
C LYS A 155 8.49 -17.82 -19.38
N ARG A 156 7.26 -17.74 -18.85
CA ARG A 156 6.12 -17.11 -19.52
C ARG A 156 6.34 -15.63 -19.74
N ILE A 157 6.87 -14.90 -18.76
CA ILE A 157 7.17 -13.48 -18.89
C ILE A 157 8.28 -13.26 -19.91
N ILE A 158 9.42 -13.94 -19.74
CA ILE A 158 10.62 -13.72 -20.57
C ILE A 158 10.36 -14.10 -22.04
N SER A 159 9.63 -15.19 -22.32
CA SER A 159 9.30 -15.58 -23.70
C SER A 159 8.44 -14.56 -24.45
N ASN A 160 7.79 -13.65 -23.71
CA ASN A 160 6.89 -12.63 -24.23
C ASN A 160 7.52 -11.24 -24.23
N VAL A 161 8.77 -11.11 -23.78
CA VAL A 161 9.54 -9.87 -23.87
C VAL A 161 10.51 -9.97 -25.04
N LYS A 162 10.41 -9.07 -26.00
CA LYS A 162 11.28 -9.01 -27.19
C LYS A 162 12.24 -7.85 -27.11
N PHE A 163 13.47 -8.06 -27.56
CA PHE A 163 14.49 -7.03 -27.68
C PHE A 163 14.75 -6.72 -29.15
N GLU A 164 14.36 -5.54 -29.58
CA GLU A 164 14.53 -5.06 -30.94
C GLU A 164 14.98 -3.59 -30.88
N GLU A 165 16.00 -3.22 -31.67
CA GLU A 165 16.48 -1.82 -31.77
C GLU A 165 16.79 -1.12 -30.43
N ASN A 166 17.36 -1.85 -29.45
CA ASN A 166 17.65 -1.39 -28.09
C ASN A 166 16.43 -1.10 -27.20
N ILE A 167 15.24 -1.56 -27.59
CA ILE A 167 13.99 -1.38 -26.86
C ILE A 167 13.45 -2.77 -26.49
N LEU A 168 13.00 -2.92 -25.25
CA LEU A 168 12.22 -4.08 -24.83
C LEU A 168 10.72 -3.81 -25.00
N THR A 169 10.04 -4.70 -25.70
CA THR A 169 8.59 -4.63 -25.89
C THR A 169 7.90 -5.87 -25.30
N LEU A 170 6.76 -5.65 -24.66
CA LEU A 170 5.90 -6.74 -24.22
C LEU A 170 5.00 -7.18 -25.37
N THR A 171 5.01 -8.47 -25.64
CA THR A 171 4.12 -9.15 -26.57
C THR A 171 3.29 -10.18 -25.80
N GLY A 172 2.21 -10.71 -26.38
CA GLY A 172 1.45 -11.77 -25.73
C GLY A 172 -0.01 -11.82 -26.17
N GLU A 173 -0.90 -11.97 -25.21
CA GLU A 173 -2.34 -12.16 -25.42
C GLU A 173 -3.05 -10.93 -25.99
N TYR A 174 -2.53 -9.74 -25.75
CA TYR A 174 -3.15 -8.50 -26.21
C TYR A 174 -2.31 -7.84 -27.31
N GLU A 175 -2.99 -7.23 -28.29
CA GLU A 175 -2.31 -6.45 -29.34
C GLU A 175 -1.56 -5.25 -28.76
N ASN A 176 -2.15 -4.61 -27.73
CA ASN A 176 -1.57 -3.46 -27.05
C ASN A 176 -1.76 -3.60 -25.54
N TYR A 177 -0.65 -3.65 -24.81
CA TYR A 177 -0.65 -3.57 -23.34
C TYR A 177 -0.66 -2.09 -22.91
N SER A 178 -1.38 -1.77 -21.82
CA SER A 178 -1.30 -0.43 -21.26
C SER A 178 0.09 -0.18 -20.66
N GLN A 179 0.54 1.07 -20.64
CA GLN A 179 1.83 1.41 -20.02
C GLN A 179 1.91 0.98 -18.56
N THR A 180 0.79 1.10 -17.84
CA THR A 180 0.65 0.67 -16.45
C THR A 180 0.87 -0.84 -16.31
N ASP A 181 0.30 -1.66 -17.19
CA ASP A 181 0.46 -3.11 -17.15
C ASP A 181 1.91 -3.53 -17.42
N VAL A 182 2.55 -2.91 -18.41
CA VAL A 182 3.97 -3.19 -18.71
C VAL A 182 4.86 -2.75 -17.55
N CYS A 183 4.59 -1.60 -16.93
CA CYS A 183 5.33 -1.13 -15.76
C CYS A 183 5.12 -2.03 -14.54
N LYS A 184 3.90 -2.55 -14.30
CA LYS A 184 3.64 -3.53 -13.23
C LYS A 184 4.47 -4.79 -13.40
N LEU A 185 4.50 -5.35 -14.62
CA LEU A 185 5.32 -6.52 -14.94
C LEU A 185 6.81 -6.23 -14.79
N ALA A 186 7.26 -5.10 -15.32
CA ALA A 186 8.64 -4.65 -15.19
C ALA A 186 9.08 -4.55 -13.73
N MET A 187 8.24 -3.97 -12.86
CA MET A 187 8.53 -3.85 -11.43
C MET A 187 8.49 -5.20 -10.71
N ALA A 188 7.61 -6.12 -11.10
CA ALA A 188 7.63 -7.49 -10.58
C ALA A 188 8.96 -8.21 -10.85
N LEU A 189 9.53 -8.04 -12.06
CA LEU A 189 10.87 -8.55 -12.40
C LEU A 189 11.97 -7.86 -11.59
N VAL A 190 11.88 -6.54 -11.39
CA VAL A 190 12.82 -5.78 -10.56
C VAL A 190 12.84 -6.32 -9.13
N ASP A 191 11.67 -6.45 -8.51
CA ASP A 191 11.54 -6.85 -7.11
C ASP A 191 11.96 -8.31 -6.91
N TYR A 192 11.55 -9.21 -7.80
CA TYR A 192 12.00 -10.60 -7.76
C TYR A 192 13.52 -10.71 -7.98
N GLY A 193 14.08 -9.95 -8.94
CA GLY A 193 15.52 -9.89 -9.19
C GLY A 193 16.31 -9.40 -7.98
N LYS A 194 15.80 -8.39 -7.26
CA LYS A 194 16.41 -7.90 -6.01
C LYS A 194 16.37 -8.95 -4.90
N ILE A 195 15.21 -9.57 -4.67
CA ILE A 195 15.02 -10.62 -3.64
C ILE A 195 15.97 -11.80 -3.89
N THR A 196 16.07 -12.24 -5.15
CA THR A 196 16.88 -13.40 -5.54
C THR A 196 18.32 -13.07 -5.93
N LYS A 197 18.71 -11.79 -5.86
CA LYS A 197 20.02 -11.27 -6.28
C LYS A 197 20.39 -11.61 -7.73
N LYS A 198 19.39 -11.72 -8.62
CA LYS A 198 19.55 -11.93 -10.06
C LYS A 198 19.56 -10.59 -10.78
N GLU A 199 20.74 -9.98 -10.92
CA GLU A 199 20.88 -8.65 -11.52
C GLU A 199 20.31 -8.54 -12.94
N GLU A 200 20.38 -9.62 -13.74
CA GLU A 200 19.84 -9.65 -15.10
C GLU A 200 18.33 -9.39 -15.13
N LEU A 201 17.57 -9.96 -14.19
CA LEU A 201 16.13 -9.73 -14.08
C LEU A 201 15.85 -8.31 -13.64
N THR A 202 16.63 -7.78 -12.70
CA THR A 202 16.54 -6.38 -12.27
C THR A 202 16.78 -5.41 -13.44
N ARG A 203 17.83 -5.65 -14.23
CA ARG A 203 18.15 -4.82 -15.40
C ARG A 203 17.10 -4.95 -16.50
N THR A 204 16.61 -6.15 -16.75
CA THR A 204 15.53 -6.42 -17.73
C THR A 204 14.26 -5.66 -17.35
N GLY A 205 13.85 -5.72 -16.07
CA GLY A 205 12.70 -4.96 -15.58
C GLY A 205 12.87 -3.45 -15.77
N TYR A 206 14.00 -2.87 -15.36
CA TYR A 206 14.25 -1.44 -15.57
C TYR A 206 14.29 -1.05 -17.05
N LEU A 207 14.90 -1.86 -17.92
CA LEU A 207 14.95 -1.60 -19.35
C LEU A 207 13.55 -1.67 -19.97
N LEU A 208 12.71 -2.62 -19.57
CA LEU A 208 11.33 -2.75 -20.08
C LEU A 208 10.45 -1.57 -19.66
N ALA A 209 10.54 -1.12 -18.41
CA ALA A 209 9.84 0.08 -17.95
C ALA A 209 10.28 1.32 -18.76
N ASN A 210 11.59 1.55 -18.87
CA ASN A 210 12.13 2.69 -19.62
C ASN A 210 11.77 2.63 -21.12
N SER A 211 11.85 1.45 -21.73
CA SER A 211 11.47 1.23 -23.13
C SER A 211 10.03 1.65 -23.39
N THR A 212 9.11 1.24 -22.53
CA THR A 212 7.69 1.59 -22.64
C THR A 212 7.46 3.10 -22.53
N LEU A 213 8.13 3.76 -21.59
CA LEU A 213 8.01 5.21 -21.38
C LEU A 213 8.62 6.02 -22.53
N ILE A 214 9.67 5.51 -23.19
CA ILE A 214 10.31 6.14 -24.34
C ILE A 214 9.49 5.95 -25.61
N SER A 215 9.03 4.72 -25.88
CA SER A 215 8.26 4.39 -27.09
C SER A 215 6.87 5.01 -27.10
N SER A 216 6.31 5.29 -25.93
CA SER A 216 5.00 5.91 -25.77
C SER A 216 5.10 7.05 -24.73
N PRO A 217 5.66 8.22 -25.11
CA PRO A 217 5.83 9.31 -24.16
C PRO A 217 4.45 9.85 -23.73
N VAL A 218 4.20 9.84 -22.42
CA VAL A 218 2.97 10.38 -21.84
C VAL A 218 2.93 11.88 -22.10
N LYS A 219 1.85 12.37 -22.74
CA LYS A 219 1.74 13.80 -23.05
C LYS A 219 1.63 14.61 -21.77
N GLU A 220 2.12 15.85 -21.77
CA GLU A 220 2.04 16.71 -20.57
C GLU A 220 0.62 16.90 -20.05
N SER A 221 -0.37 16.89 -20.95
CA SER A 221 -1.80 16.98 -20.63
C SER A 221 -2.38 15.72 -19.97
N GLU A 222 -1.71 14.57 -20.06
CA GLU A 222 -2.18 13.26 -19.57
C GLU A 222 -1.74 13.02 -18.11
N THR A 223 -1.98 14.01 -17.25
CA THR A 223 -1.56 14.00 -15.84
C THR A 223 -2.09 12.80 -15.05
N ALA A 224 -3.22 12.23 -15.47
CA ALA A 224 -3.81 11.03 -14.87
C ALA A 224 -2.93 9.79 -15.05
N VAL A 225 -2.26 9.63 -16.20
CA VAL A 225 -1.38 8.49 -16.48
C VAL A 225 -0.10 8.59 -15.64
N TYR A 226 0.48 9.78 -15.54
CA TYR A 226 1.60 10.03 -14.62
C TYR A 226 1.26 9.66 -13.19
N ALA A 227 0.05 9.99 -12.72
CA ALA A 227 -0.38 9.67 -11.37
C ALA A 227 -0.58 8.16 -11.14
N ASP A 228 -0.95 7.39 -12.17
CA ASP A 228 -1.04 5.91 -12.08
C ASP A 228 0.34 5.25 -12.08
N LEU A 229 1.28 5.78 -12.87
CA LEU A 229 2.65 5.27 -12.95
C LEU A 229 3.50 5.64 -11.72
N TYR A 230 3.20 6.77 -11.07
CA TYR A 230 3.98 7.30 -9.96
C TYR A 230 4.23 6.29 -8.82
N PRO A 231 3.20 5.66 -8.21
CA PRO A 231 3.41 4.71 -7.12
C PRO A 231 4.17 3.45 -7.57
N LEU A 232 4.07 3.07 -8.84
CA LEU A 232 4.77 1.90 -9.39
C LEU A 232 6.28 2.17 -9.53
N LEU A 233 6.65 3.34 -10.05
CA LEU A 233 8.04 3.62 -10.46
C LEU A 233 8.90 4.24 -9.36
N THR A 234 8.31 5.01 -8.45
CA THR A 234 9.09 5.80 -7.48
C THR A 234 9.31 5.11 -6.14
N GLN A 235 8.48 4.10 -5.81
CA GLN A 235 8.43 3.48 -4.48
C GLN A 235 8.45 4.54 -3.34
N ASN A 236 7.82 5.69 -3.58
CA ASN A 236 7.82 6.79 -2.62
C ASN A 236 6.96 6.44 -1.42
N CYS A 237 7.59 6.27 -0.26
CA CYS A 237 6.93 5.93 1.00
C CYS A 237 6.05 7.05 1.59
N TYR A 238 6.12 8.26 1.04
CA TYR A 238 5.12 9.29 1.30
C TYR A 238 3.85 9.08 0.44
N TYR A 239 3.88 8.28 -0.62
CA TYR A 239 2.64 7.88 -1.27
C TYR A 239 1.79 7.03 -0.30
N PRO A 240 0.51 7.35 -0.07
CA PRO A 240 -0.39 6.63 0.81
C PRO A 240 -0.41 5.13 0.51
N HIS A 241 -0.15 4.34 1.55
CA HIS A 241 0.03 2.90 1.43
C HIS A 241 -0.47 2.19 2.68
N LEU A 242 -0.69 0.88 2.53
CA LEU A 242 -1.00 -0.02 3.62
C LEU A 242 0.29 -0.72 4.09
N THR A 243 0.53 -0.70 5.40
CA THR A 243 1.65 -1.41 6.02
C THR A 243 1.14 -2.46 7.00
N LEU A 244 1.69 -3.67 6.94
CA LEU A 244 1.46 -4.71 7.94
C LEU A 244 2.38 -4.46 9.14
N LEU A 245 1.80 -4.21 10.31
CA LEU A 245 2.53 -3.97 11.57
C LEU A 245 2.73 -5.24 12.39
N LEU A 246 1.75 -6.14 12.35
CA LEU A 246 1.77 -7.43 13.01
C LEU A 246 1.03 -8.44 12.14
N GLN A 247 1.52 -9.67 12.10
CA GLN A 247 0.88 -10.75 11.35
C GLN A 247 0.01 -11.65 12.26
N ASN A 248 0.53 -11.99 13.45
CA ASN A 248 -0.05 -12.97 14.37
C ASN A 248 -0.26 -12.36 15.78
N PRO A 249 -1.25 -12.84 16.57
CA PRO A 249 -2.26 -13.84 16.21
C PRO A 249 -3.37 -13.30 15.29
N ARG A 250 -3.40 -12.00 15.04
CA ARG A 250 -4.24 -11.34 14.03
C ARG A 250 -3.46 -10.22 13.35
N PRO A 251 -3.71 -9.96 12.06
CA PRO A 251 -3.06 -8.86 11.37
C PRO A 251 -3.43 -7.52 11.98
N VAL A 252 -2.41 -6.70 12.30
CA VAL A 252 -2.58 -5.28 12.54
C VAL A 252 -2.01 -4.55 11.33
N THR A 253 -2.82 -3.73 10.68
CA THR A 253 -2.39 -2.96 9.52
C THR A 253 -2.60 -1.48 9.75
N ILE A 254 -1.83 -0.64 9.07
CA ILE A 254 -1.95 0.80 9.11
C ILE A 254 -2.03 1.37 7.70
N TRP A 255 -3.02 2.23 7.45
CA TRP A 255 -3.04 3.10 6.28
C TRP A 255 -2.39 4.43 6.64
N THR A 256 -1.30 4.78 5.95
CA THR A 256 -0.42 5.91 6.29
C THR A 256 0.31 6.44 5.05
N ALA A 257 1.00 7.58 5.21
CA ALA A 257 1.95 8.14 4.25
C ALA A 257 3.35 8.26 4.89
N SER A 258 3.69 7.31 5.77
CA SER A 258 4.90 7.36 6.58
C SER A 258 6.03 6.51 5.99
N PRO A 259 7.28 7.02 5.95
CA PRO A 259 8.44 6.24 5.54
C PRO A 259 8.70 5.01 6.40
N ASN A 260 8.37 5.10 7.70
CA ASN A 260 8.67 4.03 8.63
C ASN A 260 7.66 4.02 9.78
N VAL A 261 7.00 2.88 9.96
CA VAL A 261 6.10 2.63 11.07
C VAL A 261 6.44 1.28 11.68
N THR A 262 6.65 1.26 13.00
CA THR A 262 6.93 0.03 13.74
C THR A 262 5.99 -0.09 14.93
N LEU A 263 5.56 -1.31 15.22
CA LEU A 263 4.80 -1.64 16.41
C LEU A 263 5.62 -2.64 17.20
N THR A 264 5.91 -2.32 18.46
CA THR A 264 6.75 -3.15 19.34
C THR A 264 6.08 -3.37 20.68
N SER A 265 6.47 -4.43 21.38
CA SER A 265 5.99 -4.75 22.71
C SER A 265 7.13 -4.80 23.72
N PRO A 266 7.55 -3.66 24.29
CA PRO A 266 8.64 -3.67 25.26
C PRO A 266 8.27 -4.37 26.57
N GLU A 267 6.98 -4.46 26.92
CA GLU A 267 6.50 -5.05 28.17
C GLU A 267 5.16 -5.75 27.92
N LYS A 268 4.82 -6.78 28.72
CA LYS A 268 3.61 -7.65 28.58
C LYS A 268 2.25 -6.93 28.45
N ASN A 269 2.15 -5.68 28.87
CA ASN A 269 0.90 -4.91 28.80
C ASN A 269 1.03 -3.61 27.99
N LYS A 270 2.11 -3.44 27.22
CA LYS A 270 2.38 -2.21 26.47
C LYS A 270 2.71 -2.49 25.01
N LEU A 271 2.02 -1.78 24.12
CA LEU A 271 2.43 -1.66 22.72
C LEU A 271 2.93 -0.24 22.46
N VAL A 272 4.01 -0.13 21.70
CA VAL A 272 4.60 1.15 21.29
C VAL A 272 4.62 1.21 19.77
N LEU A 273 3.82 2.12 19.24
CA LEU A 273 3.80 2.50 17.83
C LEU A 273 4.76 3.66 17.62
N SER A 274 5.81 3.46 16.84
CA SER A 274 6.76 4.52 16.45
C SER A 274 6.51 4.88 14.98
N ILE A 275 6.33 6.16 14.71
CA ILE A 275 5.93 6.66 13.38
C ILE A 275 6.88 7.79 12.97
N GLU A 276 7.47 7.68 11.79
CA GLU A 276 8.25 8.73 11.18
C GLU A 276 7.38 9.62 10.28
N PHE A 277 7.48 10.95 10.39
CA PHE A 277 6.79 11.88 9.50
C PHE A 277 7.40 13.30 9.59
N PRO A 278 7.17 14.20 8.61
CA PRO A 278 7.74 15.54 8.65
C PRO A 278 7.38 16.34 9.90
N VAL A 279 8.41 16.90 10.54
CA VAL A 279 8.24 17.80 11.70
C VAL A 279 7.37 18.99 11.34
N GLY A 280 6.44 19.34 12.22
CA GLY A 280 5.48 20.42 12.06
C GLY A 280 4.26 20.05 11.21
N ALA A 281 4.22 18.86 10.62
CA ALA A 281 3.07 18.39 9.85
C ALA A 281 2.03 17.67 10.72
N SER A 282 0.78 17.75 10.28
CA SER A 282 -0.27 16.87 10.75
C SER A 282 -0.23 15.58 9.96
N HIS A 283 -0.35 14.45 10.66
CA HIS A 283 -0.37 13.11 10.08
C HIS A 283 -1.63 12.39 10.55
N TYR A 284 -2.39 11.88 9.58
CA TYR A 284 -3.63 11.16 9.83
C TYR A 284 -3.43 9.70 9.46
N MET A 285 -3.87 8.78 10.33
CA MET A 285 -3.64 7.35 10.16
C MET A 285 -4.87 6.56 10.56
N VAL A 286 -5.03 5.40 9.93
CA VAL A 286 -6.04 4.41 10.30
C VAL A 286 -5.35 3.10 10.61
N ILE A 287 -5.43 2.65 11.86
CA ILE A 287 -4.90 1.34 12.29
C ILE A 287 -6.06 0.37 12.46
N THR A 288 -6.04 -0.76 11.77
CA THR A 288 -7.06 -1.82 11.89
C THR A 288 -6.49 -3.06 12.55
N GLY A 289 -7.34 -3.81 13.26
CA GLY A 289 -6.95 -5.05 13.94
C GLY A 289 -6.32 -4.85 15.32
N LEU A 290 -6.07 -3.61 15.73
CA LEU A 290 -5.57 -3.29 17.07
C LEU A 290 -6.64 -3.61 18.12
N HIS A 291 -6.30 -4.37 19.15
CA HIS A 291 -7.23 -4.65 20.24
C HIS A 291 -7.48 -3.41 21.11
N ALA A 292 -8.66 -3.37 21.74
CA ALA A 292 -9.03 -2.30 22.66
C ALA A 292 -8.02 -2.21 23.81
N PHE A 293 -7.50 -1.00 24.02
CA PHE A 293 -6.55 -0.65 25.06
C PHE A 293 -7.25 0.13 26.18
N GLU A 294 -6.66 0.12 27.37
CA GLU A 294 -7.15 0.89 28.53
C GLU A 294 -6.73 2.36 28.40
N LYS A 295 -5.48 2.60 28.00
CA LYS A 295 -4.89 3.94 27.89
C LYS A 295 -4.10 4.07 26.61
N ILE A 296 -4.15 5.24 26.02
CA ILE A 296 -3.26 5.67 24.94
C ILE A 296 -2.53 6.93 25.39
N GLN A 297 -1.22 6.91 25.21
CA GLN A 297 -0.35 8.04 25.47
C GLN A 297 0.24 8.57 24.18
N MET A 298 0.20 9.88 24.03
CA MET A 298 0.88 10.63 22.98
C MET A 298 1.67 11.74 23.66
N TYR A 299 2.91 11.99 23.25
CA TYR A 299 3.77 13.03 23.86
C TYR A 299 3.88 12.92 25.40
N GLY A 300 3.86 11.70 25.94
CA GLY A 300 3.93 11.43 27.39
C GLY A 300 2.66 11.76 28.18
N LEU A 301 1.56 12.15 27.51
CA LEU A 301 0.28 12.47 28.16
C LEU A 301 -0.76 11.41 27.82
N ASN A 302 -1.64 11.10 28.78
CA ASN A 302 -2.80 10.24 28.53
C ASN A 302 -3.88 11.03 27.77
N TYR A 303 -4.34 10.49 26.65
CA TYR A 303 -5.43 11.10 25.87
C TYR A 303 -6.73 10.32 26.05
N ARG A 304 -7.83 11.08 26.19
CA ARG A 304 -9.18 10.53 26.08
C ARG A 304 -9.61 10.53 24.61
N SER A 305 -10.46 9.57 24.25
CA SER A 305 -11.05 9.57 22.93
C SER A 305 -11.99 10.76 22.77
N ASP A 306 -11.93 11.42 21.61
CA ASP A 306 -12.73 12.60 21.29
C ASP A 306 -13.13 12.56 19.82
N LYS A 307 -14.43 12.61 19.52
CA LYS A 307 -14.95 12.62 18.14
C LYS A 307 -14.65 13.90 17.38
N GLN A 308 -14.28 14.97 18.07
CA GLN A 308 -13.94 16.26 17.48
C GLN A 308 -12.42 16.46 17.30
N PHE A 309 -11.61 15.43 17.56
CA PHE A 309 -10.14 15.53 17.56
C PHE A 309 -9.54 16.09 16.27
N GLU A 310 -10.22 15.92 15.13
CA GLU A 310 -9.74 16.45 13.85
C GLU A 310 -9.93 17.96 13.70
N LEU A 311 -10.85 18.59 14.45
CA LEU A 311 -11.17 20.02 14.37
C LEU A 311 -10.07 20.93 14.94
N TYR A 312 -9.29 20.44 15.90
CA TYR A 312 -8.26 21.23 16.57
C TYR A 312 -6.87 20.92 16.02
N ASN A 313 -5.94 21.87 16.12
CA ASN A 313 -4.54 21.67 15.77
C ASN A 313 -3.80 20.92 16.90
N SER A 314 -4.32 19.77 17.30
CA SER A 314 -3.80 18.94 18.38
C SER A 314 -3.89 17.46 18.01
N PRO A 315 -3.05 16.61 18.62
CA PRO A 315 -3.19 15.16 18.47
C PRO A 315 -4.48 14.67 19.13
N GLY A 316 -4.98 13.55 18.67
CA GLY A 316 -6.15 12.91 19.24
C GLY A 316 -6.56 11.68 18.46
N TYR A 317 -7.59 11.01 18.95
CA TYR A 317 -8.03 9.75 18.38
C TYR A 317 -9.50 9.44 18.67
N VAL A 318 -10.05 8.57 17.82
CA VAL A 318 -11.26 7.79 18.07
C VAL A 318 -10.95 6.32 17.86
N TYR A 319 -11.49 5.46 18.71
CA TYR A 319 -11.42 4.03 18.54
C TYR A 319 -12.82 3.45 18.31
N ASP A 320 -13.00 2.76 17.18
CA ASP A 320 -14.20 2.01 16.85
C ASP A 320 -14.04 0.56 17.34
N PHE A 321 -14.79 0.23 18.39
CA PHE A 321 -14.80 -1.10 19.00
C PHE A 321 -15.40 -2.18 18.11
N ALA A 322 -16.37 -1.84 17.25
CA ALA A 322 -17.05 -2.80 16.40
C ALA A 322 -16.12 -3.30 15.28
N THR A 323 -15.35 -2.38 14.70
CA THR A 323 -14.42 -2.70 13.60
C THR A 323 -12.98 -2.91 14.06
N LYS A 324 -12.67 -2.66 15.35
CA LYS A 324 -11.31 -2.64 15.90
C LYS A 324 -10.39 -1.70 15.12
N THR A 325 -10.88 -0.49 14.89
CA THR A 325 -10.19 0.53 14.10
C THR A 325 -9.85 1.74 14.96
N LEU A 326 -8.58 2.12 14.99
CA LEU A 326 -8.09 3.34 15.60
C LEU A 326 -7.91 4.41 14.51
N PHE A 327 -8.64 5.50 14.64
CA PHE A 327 -8.43 6.73 13.87
C PHE A 327 -7.51 7.64 14.68
N LEU A 328 -6.32 7.92 14.16
CA LEU A 328 -5.27 8.63 14.88
C LEU A 328 -4.81 9.85 14.11
N LYS A 329 -4.77 11.00 14.78
CA LYS A 329 -4.15 12.24 14.30
C LYS A 329 -2.97 12.58 15.19
N MET A 330 -1.83 12.86 14.56
CA MET A 330 -0.62 13.33 15.22
C MET A 330 -0.17 14.65 14.61
N ARG A 331 0.49 15.49 15.40
CA ARG A 331 1.25 16.64 14.92
C ARG A 331 2.71 16.43 15.32
N HIS A 332 3.54 16.08 14.35
CA HIS A 332 4.92 15.69 14.62
C HIS A 332 5.71 16.87 15.19
N LYS A 333 6.18 16.75 16.43
CA LYS A 333 7.09 17.68 17.10
C LYS A 333 8.55 17.27 16.91
N SER A 334 8.75 15.99 16.60
CA SER A 334 10.02 15.37 16.24
C SER A 334 9.80 14.47 15.02
N GLU A 335 10.91 14.05 14.40
CA GLU A 335 10.87 13.21 13.20
C GLU A 335 10.15 11.88 13.47
N ILE A 336 10.39 11.30 14.64
CA ILE A 336 9.76 10.05 15.10
C ILE A 336 8.90 10.33 16.33
N GLU A 337 7.61 10.10 16.20
CA GLU A 337 6.67 10.18 17.32
C GLU A 337 6.33 8.79 17.86
N LYS A 338 6.08 8.71 19.17
CA LYS A 338 5.68 7.46 19.85
C LYS A 338 4.26 7.57 20.39
N VAL A 339 3.49 6.52 20.15
CA VAL A 339 2.16 6.30 20.73
C VAL A 339 2.21 5.02 21.55
N ILE A 340 1.87 5.12 22.84
CA ILE A 340 1.95 4.00 23.77
C ILE A 340 0.53 3.56 24.12
N PHE A 341 0.21 2.30 23.87
CA PHE A 341 -1.04 1.66 24.27
C PHE A 341 -0.78 0.81 25.51
N THR A 342 -1.60 0.99 26.55
CA THR A 342 -1.55 0.17 27.77
C THR A 342 -2.80 -0.70 27.85
N TYR A 343 -2.61 -1.98 28.17
CA TYR A 343 -3.66 -2.99 28.26
C TYR A 343 -3.82 -3.46 29.71
N THR A 344 -5.03 -3.90 30.07
CA THR A 344 -5.25 -4.65 31.30
C THR A 344 -4.65 -6.06 31.16
N ASP A 345 -4.31 -6.73 32.26
CA ASP A 345 -3.78 -8.12 32.21
C ASP A 345 -4.72 -9.09 31.48
N ALA A 346 -6.04 -8.91 31.65
CA ALA A 346 -7.06 -9.69 30.96
C ALA A 346 -7.09 -9.38 29.45
N ALA A 347 -6.98 -8.11 29.06
CA ALA A 347 -6.96 -7.70 27.65
C ALA A 347 -5.64 -8.11 26.96
N ALA A 348 -4.51 -8.04 27.65
CA ALA A 348 -3.22 -8.53 27.17
C ALA A 348 -3.25 -10.05 26.93
N SER A 349 -3.91 -10.79 27.83
CA SER A 349 -4.10 -12.24 27.68
C SER A 349 -5.09 -12.58 26.55
N ALA A 350 -6.19 -11.83 26.41
CA ALA A 350 -7.21 -12.04 25.38
C ALA A 350 -6.81 -11.53 23.98
N ALA A 351 -5.90 -10.57 23.90
CA ALA A 351 -5.30 -10.13 22.64
C ALA A 351 -4.39 -11.22 22.03
N GLY A 352 -4.04 -12.27 22.79
CA GLY A 352 -3.05 -13.29 22.38
C GLY A 352 -1.68 -12.70 22.02
N ALA A 353 -1.50 -11.40 22.22
CA ALA A 353 -0.44 -10.58 21.70
C ALA A 353 0.10 -9.83 22.90
N LEU A 354 1.14 -10.39 23.52
CA LEU A 354 2.49 -9.83 23.51
C LEU A 354 3.53 -10.97 23.52
N GLY A 355 3.14 -12.17 23.08
CA GLY A 355 4.02 -13.35 23.04
C GLY A 355 4.97 -13.25 21.85
N ASN A 356 6.26 -13.07 22.16
CA ASN A 356 7.43 -13.01 21.29
C ASN A 356 7.18 -12.32 19.93
N PHE A 357 7.32 -10.99 19.95
CA PHE A 357 7.78 -10.27 18.77
C PHE A 357 9.16 -10.80 18.35
#